data_AF-A0A1U8J4C8-F1
#
_entry.id   AF-A0A1U8J4C8-F1
#
_cell.length_a   1.000
_cell.length_b   1.000
_cell.length_c   1.000
_cell.angle_alpha   90.00
_cell.angle_beta   90.00
_cell.angle_gamma   90.00
#
_symmetry.space_group_name_H-M   'P 1'
#
loop_
_entity.id
_entity.type
_entity.pdbx_description
1 polymer ?
#
loop_
_entity_poly.entity_id
_entity_poly.type
_entity_poly.pdbx_seq_one_letter_code
_entity_poly.pdbx_strand_id
1 'polypeptide(L)'
;MPLVWFSVLPLALHLGIVYALVNWTDLGFKGAPLAASISRWISLVLLSSYVVLAQRFEETWSGLSSESFRLVFANLKLGIPSAVMVCLEYWAFELLVLLAGLMPNSEVTTSLIAISCVNTESIAYMITYGLSAAARVSNELGAENPRKAKTAMAVSLKLSILLALTVVVALAFGHNIWAASFTNTASIISNSLQSHPSF
;
A
#
# COMPACT_ATOMS: atom_id res chain seq x y z
N MET A 1 2.52 -15.83 -13.58
CA MET A 1 3.89 -15.29 -13.69
C MET A 1 4.06 -14.07 -14.61
N PRO A 2 3.19 -13.77 -15.61
CA PRO A 2 3.29 -12.53 -16.38
C PRO A 2 3.15 -11.28 -15.49
N LEU A 3 2.21 -11.31 -14.55
CA LEU A 3 1.90 -10.17 -13.67
C LEU A 3 3.08 -9.68 -12.83
N VAL A 4 3.99 -10.57 -12.41
CA VAL A 4 5.17 -10.19 -11.61
C VAL A 4 6.12 -9.35 -12.46
N TRP A 5 6.37 -9.76 -13.71
CA TRP A 5 7.20 -8.99 -14.64
C TRP A 5 6.59 -7.64 -14.98
N PHE A 6 5.26 -7.59 -15.09
CA PHE A 6 4.51 -6.34 -15.28
C PHE A 6 4.50 -5.41 -14.07
N SER A 7 4.95 -5.87 -12.89
CA SER A 7 5.19 -5.01 -11.73
C SER A 7 6.66 -4.61 -11.59
N VAL A 8 7.59 -5.53 -11.86
CA VAL A 8 9.03 -5.30 -11.74
C VAL A 8 9.54 -4.31 -12.78
N LEU A 9 9.10 -4.42 -14.04
CA LEU A 9 9.57 -3.54 -15.10
C LEU A 9 9.16 -2.07 -14.87
N PRO A 10 7.89 -1.73 -14.59
CA PRO A 10 7.53 -0.36 -14.27
C PRO A 10 8.20 0.18 -13.01
N LEU A 11 8.48 -0.69 -12.01
CA LEU A 11 9.23 -0.30 -10.83
C LEU A 11 10.67 0.11 -11.20
N ALA A 12 11.36 -0.69 -12.01
CA ALA A 12 12.71 -0.36 -12.47
C ALA A 12 12.73 0.94 -13.28
N LEU A 13 11.75 1.13 -14.17
CA LEU A 13 11.59 2.37 -14.93
C LEU A 13 11.29 3.57 -14.01
N HIS A 14 10.46 3.38 -12.98
CA HIS A 14 10.14 4.42 -12.02
C HIS A 14 11.39 4.96 -11.32
N LEU A 15 12.32 4.08 -10.90
CA LEU A 15 13.58 4.49 -10.27
C LEU A 15 14.43 5.37 -11.21
N GLY A 16 14.49 5.04 -12.50
CA GLY A 16 15.19 5.86 -13.48
C GLY A 16 14.51 7.20 -13.72
N ILE A 17 13.19 7.21 -13.88
CA ILE A 17 12.39 8.42 -14.16
C ILE A 17 12.44 9.38 -12.97
N VAL A 18 12.26 8.88 -11.75
CA VAL A 18 12.32 9.71 -10.54
C VAL A 18 13.72 10.29 -10.34
N TYR A 19 14.77 9.48 -10.54
CA TYR A 19 16.14 9.98 -10.46
C TYR A 19 16.40 11.09 -11.48
N ALA A 20 16.01 10.91 -12.74
CA ALA A 20 16.19 11.90 -13.79
C ALA A 20 15.37 13.18 -13.52
N LEU A 21 14.07 13.06 -13.20
CA LEU A 21 13.22 14.23 -12.97
C LEU A 21 13.59 15.01 -11.72
N VAL A 22 14.08 14.35 -10.67
CA VAL A 22 14.48 15.05 -9.44
C VAL A 22 15.87 15.68 -9.57
N ASN A 23 16.84 15.01 -10.21
CA ASN A 23 18.24 15.45 -10.19
C ASN A 23 18.71 16.17 -11.47
N TRP A 24 18.12 15.89 -12.64
CA TRP A 24 18.59 16.44 -13.92
C TRP A 24 17.68 17.54 -14.48
N THR A 25 16.58 17.84 -13.81
CA THR A 25 15.65 18.89 -14.24
C THR A 25 15.40 19.87 -13.10
N ASP A 26 14.94 21.08 -13.43
CA ASP A 26 14.59 22.12 -12.45
C ASP A 26 13.33 21.79 -11.62
N LEU A 27 12.70 20.63 -11.84
CA LEU A 27 11.50 20.20 -11.10
C LEU A 27 11.81 19.85 -9.63
N GLY A 28 13.03 19.41 -9.31
CA GLY A 28 13.42 19.01 -7.96
C GLY A 28 12.40 18.06 -7.32
N PHE A 29 11.91 18.39 -6.13
CA PHE A 29 10.92 17.55 -5.42
C PHE A 29 9.59 17.40 -6.17
N LYS A 30 9.18 18.36 -7.01
CA LYS A 30 7.97 18.25 -7.85
C LYS A 30 8.12 17.18 -8.93
N GLY A 31 9.35 16.78 -9.24
CA GLY A 31 9.66 15.68 -10.15
C GLY A 31 9.18 14.32 -9.61
N ALA A 32 9.12 14.13 -8.29
CA ALA A 32 8.70 12.87 -7.68
C ALA A 32 7.23 12.48 -7.97
N PRO A 33 6.22 13.35 -7.70
CA PRO A 33 4.84 13.02 -8.06
C PRO A 33 4.63 12.89 -9.56
N LEU A 34 5.33 13.69 -10.38
CA LEU A 34 5.27 13.58 -11.83
C LEU A 34 5.83 12.23 -12.32
N ALA A 35 6.98 11.79 -11.78
CA ALA A 35 7.54 10.48 -12.04
C ALA A 35 6.56 9.37 -11.68
N ALA A 36 5.90 9.46 -10.52
CA ALA A 36 4.89 8.50 -10.09
C ALA A 36 3.70 8.44 -11.07
N SER A 37 3.20 9.59 -11.55
CA SER A 37 2.15 9.64 -12.56
C SER A 37 2.57 8.97 -13.86
N ILE A 38 3.77 9.29 -14.38
CA ILE A 38 4.30 8.70 -15.62
C ILE A 38 4.43 7.17 -15.47
N SER A 39 5.02 6.70 -14.37
CA SER A 39 5.19 5.26 -14.12
C SER A 39 3.86 4.52 -14.04
N ARG A 40 2.81 5.12 -13.46
CA ARG A 40 1.47 4.53 -13.45
C ARG A 40 0.88 4.39 -14.86
N TRP A 41 1.06 5.40 -15.72
CA TRP A 41 0.65 5.32 -17.12
C TRP A 41 1.41 4.23 -17.88
N ILE A 42 2.72 4.09 -17.65
CA ILE A 42 3.52 3.00 -18.23
C ILE A 42 2.96 1.64 -17.80
N SER A 43 2.70 1.44 -16.50
CA SER A 43 2.09 0.20 -15.99
C SER A 43 0.73 -0.08 -16.65
N LEU A 44 -0.10 0.95 -16.82
CA LEU A 44 -1.41 0.83 -17.45
C LEU A 44 -1.29 0.38 -18.91
N VAL A 45 -0.44 1.05 -19.71
CA VAL A 45 -0.24 0.73 -21.13
C VAL A 45 0.32 -0.68 -21.27
N LEU A 46 1.32 -1.02 -20.45
CA LEU A 46 1.98 -2.30 -20.48
C LEU A 46 1.00 -3.45 -20.15
N LEU A 47 0.21 -3.30 -19.08
CA LEU A 47 -0.81 -4.29 -18.72
C LEU A 47 -1.95 -4.38 -19.75
N SER A 48 -2.41 -3.24 -20.26
CA SER A 48 -3.49 -3.21 -21.27
C SER A 48 -3.05 -3.88 -22.57
N SER A 49 -1.83 -3.59 -23.03
CA SER A 49 -1.26 -4.25 -24.21
C SER A 49 -1.17 -5.76 -24.02
N TYR A 50 -0.78 -6.23 -22.84
CA TYR A 50 -0.75 -7.66 -22.54
C TYR A 50 -2.13 -8.30 -22.57
N VAL A 51 -3.16 -7.67 -22.00
CA VAL A 51 -4.53 -8.20 -22.03
C VAL A 51 -5.08 -8.29 -23.45
N VAL A 52 -4.79 -7.29 -24.30
CA VAL A 52 -5.29 -7.23 -25.69
C VAL A 52 -4.53 -8.17 -26.63
N LEU A 53 -3.21 -8.30 -26.46
CA LEU A 53 -2.37 -9.11 -27.37
C LEU A 53 -2.27 -10.57 -26.96
N ALA A 54 -2.50 -10.91 -25.69
CA ALA A 54 -2.43 -12.29 -25.24
C ALA A 54 -3.71 -13.05 -25.60
N GLN A 55 -3.59 -14.01 -26.53
CA GLN A 55 -4.66 -14.92 -26.94
C GLN A 55 -5.31 -15.69 -25.76
N ARG A 56 -4.62 -15.77 -24.63
CA ARG A 56 -5.10 -16.43 -23.41
C ARG A 56 -6.39 -15.80 -22.83
N PHE A 57 -6.67 -14.54 -23.13
CA PHE A 57 -7.83 -13.85 -22.57
C PHE A 57 -9.01 -13.75 -23.54
N GLU A 58 -8.90 -14.27 -24.77
CA GLU A 58 -9.96 -14.16 -25.79
C GLU A 58 -11.33 -14.67 -25.29
N GLU A 59 -11.33 -15.77 -24.52
CA GLU A 59 -12.55 -16.35 -23.92
C GLU A 59 -13.09 -15.57 -22.71
N THR A 60 -12.27 -14.73 -22.07
CA THR A 60 -12.62 -14.02 -20.82
C THR A 60 -12.81 -12.51 -21.02
N TRP A 61 -12.27 -11.95 -22.09
CA TRP A 61 -12.33 -10.54 -22.43
C TRP A 61 -12.57 -10.38 -23.93
N SER A 62 -13.83 -10.19 -24.31
CA SER A 62 -14.25 -9.92 -25.70
C SER A 62 -14.21 -8.43 -26.07
N GLY A 63 -13.60 -7.59 -25.23
CA GLY A 63 -13.52 -6.14 -25.41
C GLY A 63 -14.48 -5.34 -24.51
N LEU A 64 -14.53 -4.03 -24.74
CA LEU A 64 -15.44 -3.13 -24.03
C LEU A 64 -16.84 -3.24 -24.63
N SER A 65 -17.79 -3.78 -23.87
CA SER A 65 -19.21 -3.87 -24.25
C SER A 65 -20.08 -3.05 -23.29
N SER A 66 -21.27 -2.62 -23.74
CA SER A 66 -22.25 -1.95 -22.87
C SER A 66 -22.69 -2.84 -21.70
N GLU A 67 -22.63 -4.16 -21.85
CA GLU A 67 -22.94 -5.12 -20.78
C GLU A 67 -21.88 -5.12 -19.67
N SER A 68 -20.61 -4.97 -20.03
CA SER A 68 -19.51 -4.79 -19.07
C SER A 68 -19.76 -3.59 -18.15
N PHE A 69 -20.28 -2.48 -18.69
CA PHE A 69 -20.63 -1.30 -17.90
C PHE A 69 -21.82 -1.55 -16.96
N ARG A 70 -22.83 -2.33 -17.38
CA ARG A 70 -23.97 -2.71 -16.51
C ARG A 70 -23.48 -3.45 -15.27
N LEU A 71 -22.52 -4.35 -15.43
CA LEU A 71 -21.90 -5.08 -14.31
C LEU A 71 -21.08 -4.15 -13.40
N VAL A 72 -20.37 -3.18 -13.97
CA VAL A 72 -19.65 -2.15 -13.17
C VAL A 72 -20.62 -1.40 -12.27
N PHE A 73 -21.72 -0.86 -12.81
CA PHE A 73 -22.72 -0.15 -12.01
C PHE A 73 -23.36 -1.02 -10.93
N ALA A 74 -23.64 -2.30 -11.24
CA ALA A 74 -24.13 -3.25 -10.24
C ALA A 74 -23.10 -3.48 -9.10
N ASN A 75 -21.82 -3.57 -9.44
CA ASN A 75 -20.73 -3.77 -8.48
C ASN A 75 -20.41 -2.51 -7.65
N LEU A 76 -20.79 -1.31 -8.09
CA LEU A 76 -20.60 -0.07 -7.30
C LEU A 76 -21.30 -0.14 -5.95
N LYS A 77 -22.40 -0.90 -5.83
CA LYS A 77 -23.07 -1.10 -4.53
C LYS A 77 -22.15 -1.75 -3.49
N LEU A 78 -21.19 -2.57 -3.92
CA LEU A 78 -20.16 -3.17 -3.07
C LEU A 78 -18.89 -2.33 -3.03
N GLY A 79 -18.53 -1.71 -4.17
CA GLY A 79 -17.33 -0.89 -4.31
C GLY A 79 -17.37 0.41 -3.51
N ILE A 80 -18.52 1.11 -3.47
CA ILE A 80 -18.65 2.40 -2.78
C ILE A 80 -18.42 2.27 -1.27
N PRO A 81 -19.08 1.36 -0.54
CA PRO A 81 -18.80 1.18 0.89
C PRO A 81 -17.34 0.82 1.17
N SER A 82 -16.73 -0.02 0.33
CA SER A 82 -15.31 -0.38 0.44
C SER A 82 -14.39 0.84 0.23
N ALA A 83 -14.65 1.64 -0.81
CA ALA A 83 -13.90 2.86 -1.09
C ALA A 83 -14.04 3.89 0.04
N VAL A 84 -15.25 4.06 0.59
CA VAL A 84 -15.49 4.97 1.73
C VAL A 84 -14.73 4.49 2.97
N MET A 85 -14.76 3.19 3.27
CA MET A 85 -14.02 2.61 4.39
C MET A 85 -12.51 2.90 4.27
N VAL A 86 -11.92 2.68 3.09
CA VAL A 86 -10.51 2.97 2.83
C VAL A 86 -10.22 4.47 2.93
N CYS A 87 -11.06 5.33 2.33
CA CYS A 87 -10.87 6.78 2.43
C CYS A 87 -10.93 7.28 3.88
N LEU A 88 -11.87 6.76 4.70
CA LEU A 88 -11.97 7.12 6.11
C LEU A 88 -10.74 6.70 6.90
N GLU A 89 -10.16 5.54 6.60
CA GLU A 89 -8.90 5.07 7.19
C GLU A 89 -7.74 6.03 6.86
N TYR A 90 -7.53 6.35 5.58
CA TYR A 90 -6.48 7.30 5.17
C TYR A 90 -6.71 8.70 5.76
N TRP A 91 -7.95 9.20 5.77
CA TRP A 91 -8.26 10.49 6.38
C TRP A 91 -8.01 10.52 7.88
N ALA A 92 -8.24 9.41 8.60
CA ALA A 92 -7.91 9.31 10.01
C ALA A 92 -6.39 9.46 10.24
N PHE A 93 -5.55 8.84 9.40
CA PHE A 93 -4.10 9.02 9.46
C PHE A 93 -3.67 10.45 9.12
N GLU A 94 -4.27 11.07 8.10
CA GLU A 94 -4.00 12.47 7.76
C GLU A 94 -4.37 13.41 8.92
N LEU A 95 -5.53 13.19 9.54
CA LEU A 95 -5.94 13.96 10.73
C LEU A 95 -4.97 13.75 11.90
N LEU A 96 -4.50 12.52 12.12
CA LEU A 96 -3.51 12.23 13.15
C LEU A 96 -2.18 12.99 12.91
N VAL A 97 -1.70 13.01 11.67
CA VAL A 97 -0.49 13.76 11.27
C VAL A 97 -0.70 15.27 11.40
N LEU A 98 -1.88 15.79 11.01
CA LEU A 98 -2.22 17.20 11.17
C LEU A 98 -2.28 17.62 12.64
N LEU A 99 -2.89 16.82 13.50
CA LEU A 99 -2.94 17.06 14.95
C LEU A 99 -1.53 17.03 15.57
N ALA A 100 -0.66 16.12 15.11
CA ALA A 100 0.75 16.11 15.52
C ALA A 100 1.45 17.44 15.21
N GLY A 101 1.13 18.05 14.08
CA GLY A 101 1.68 19.34 13.64
C GLY A 101 1.20 20.53 14.46
N LEU A 102 0.13 20.39 15.23
CA LEU A 102 -0.39 21.44 16.12
C LEU A 102 0.17 21.39 17.53
N MET A 103 0.98 20.38 17.87
CA MET A 103 1.54 20.23 19.22
C MET A 103 2.75 21.15 19.46
N PRO A 104 3.09 21.47 20.73
CA PRO A 104 4.17 22.40 21.06
C PRO A 104 5.54 22.03 20.49
N ASN A 105 5.79 20.74 20.26
CA ASN A 105 6.99 20.22 19.60
C ASN A 105 6.64 19.61 18.22
N SER A 106 5.95 20.39 17.39
CA SER A 106 5.34 19.94 16.14
C SER A 106 6.33 19.27 15.18
N GLU A 107 7.55 19.78 15.03
CA GLU A 107 8.55 19.17 14.15
C GLU A 107 8.91 17.74 14.58
N VAL A 108 9.18 17.54 15.87
CA VAL A 108 9.53 16.21 16.40
C VAL A 108 8.31 15.30 16.41
N THR A 109 7.15 15.79 16.83
CA THR A 109 5.99 14.91 16.93
C THR A 109 5.38 14.54 15.58
N THR A 110 5.32 15.48 14.62
CA THR A 110 4.92 15.16 13.26
C THR A 110 5.91 14.19 12.62
N SER A 111 7.22 14.38 12.81
CA SER A 111 8.22 13.43 12.28
C SER A 111 8.05 12.04 12.88
N LEU A 112 7.82 11.93 14.19
CA LEU A 112 7.54 10.66 14.86
C LEU A 112 6.27 9.99 14.32
N ILE A 113 5.16 10.71 14.26
CA ILE A 113 3.87 10.15 13.84
C ILE A 113 3.88 9.81 12.34
N ALA A 114 4.26 10.76 11.49
CA ALA A 114 4.24 10.58 10.04
C ALA A 114 5.32 9.59 9.57
N ILE A 115 6.56 9.76 10.03
CA ILE A 115 7.67 8.97 9.49
C ILE A 115 7.78 7.61 10.20
N SER A 116 7.61 7.55 11.52
CA SER A 116 7.77 6.29 12.25
C SER A 116 6.46 5.51 12.38
N CYS A 117 5.32 6.13 12.68
CA CYS A 117 4.08 5.36 12.85
C CYS A 117 3.40 5.04 11.51
N VAL A 118 3.13 6.05 10.68
CA VAL A 118 2.37 5.87 9.44
C VAL A 118 3.17 5.05 8.41
N ASN A 119 4.47 5.27 8.22
CA ASN A 119 5.24 4.43 7.29
C ASN A 119 5.35 2.97 7.75
N THR A 120 5.48 2.73 9.05
CA THR A 120 5.55 1.35 9.59
C THR A 120 4.24 0.62 9.39
N GLU A 121 3.14 1.30 9.69
CA GLU A 121 1.80 0.82 9.40
C GLU A 121 1.68 0.52 7.90
N SER A 122 2.07 1.44 7.03
CA SER A 122 1.98 1.26 5.58
C SER A 122 2.79 0.06 5.07
N ILE A 123 4.00 -0.17 5.62
CA ILE A 123 4.82 -1.35 5.29
C ILE A 123 4.10 -2.63 5.74
N ALA A 124 3.61 -2.69 6.97
CA ALA A 124 2.89 -3.85 7.50
C ALA A 124 1.60 -4.12 6.72
N TYR A 125 0.87 -3.05 6.36
CA TYR A 125 -0.34 -3.08 5.56
C TYR A 125 -0.06 -3.63 4.15
N MET A 126 0.98 -3.16 3.46
CA MET A 126 1.34 -3.63 2.12
C MET A 126 1.68 -5.13 2.10
N ILE A 127 2.40 -5.63 3.10
CA ILE A 127 2.70 -7.07 3.22
C ILE A 127 1.40 -7.85 3.47
N THR A 128 0.54 -7.37 4.37
CA THR A 128 -0.74 -8.01 4.69
C THR A 128 -1.68 -8.03 3.48
N TYR A 129 -1.75 -6.93 2.74
CA TYR A 129 -2.51 -6.81 1.50
C TYR A 129 -2.02 -7.81 0.44
N GLY A 130 -0.70 -7.98 0.31
CA GLY A 130 -0.10 -8.99 -0.56
C GLY A 130 -0.43 -10.44 -0.19
N LEU A 131 -0.74 -10.71 1.07
CA LEU A 131 -1.20 -12.03 1.57
C LEU A 131 -2.72 -12.24 1.42
N SER A 132 -3.45 -11.26 0.89
CA SER A 132 -4.89 -11.35 0.71
C SER A 132 -5.28 -12.56 -0.15
N ALA A 133 -6.18 -13.39 0.39
CA ALA A 133 -6.77 -14.49 -0.35
C ALA A 133 -8.00 -14.07 -1.18
N ALA A 134 -8.31 -12.78 -1.32
CA ALA A 134 -9.53 -12.30 -1.98
C ALA A 134 -9.75 -12.93 -3.37
N ALA A 135 -8.71 -12.96 -4.22
CA ALA A 135 -8.78 -13.58 -5.54
C ALA A 135 -9.02 -15.10 -5.45
N ARG A 136 -8.38 -15.81 -4.50
CA ARG A 136 -8.56 -17.25 -4.29
C ARG A 136 -9.97 -17.57 -3.76
N VAL A 137 -10.45 -16.80 -2.79
CA VAL A 137 -11.79 -16.92 -2.22
C VAL A 137 -12.84 -16.69 -3.32
N SER A 138 -12.68 -15.63 -4.13
CA SER A 138 -13.57 -15.35 -5.26
C SER A 138 -13.59 -16.49 -6.27
N ASN A 139 -12.42 -17.04 -6.65
CA ASN A 139 -12.33 -18.16 -7.58
C ASN A 139 -12.99 -19.44 -7.03
N GLU A 140 -12.76 -19.78 -5.76
CA GLU A 140 -13.34 -20.98 -5.14
C GLU A 140 -14.86 -20.85 -4.93
N LEU A 141 -15.36 -19.64 -4.65
CA LEU A 141 -16.81 -19.37 -4.62
C LEU A 141 -17.42 -19.48 -6.02
N GLY A 142 -16.75 -18.97 -7.05
CA GLY A 142 -17.17 -19.10 -8.45
C GLY A 142 -17.16 -20.55 -8.95
N ALA A 143 -16.32 -21.41 -8.37
CA ALA A 143 -16.28 -22.85 -8.64
C ALA A 143 -17.21 -23.67 -7.71
N GLU A 144 -18.16 -23.01 -7.03
CA GLU A 144 -19.13 -23.63 -6.11
C GLU A 144 -18.47 -24.46 -4.99
N ASN A 145 -17.26 -24.06 -4.55
CA ASN A 145 -16.51 -24.75 -3.50
C ASN A 145 -16.38 -23.90 -2.22
N PRO A 146 -17.47 -23.74 -1.45
CA PRO A 146 -17.47 -22.88 -0.26
C PRO A 146 -16.53 -23.38 0.84
N ARG A 147 -16.23 -24.68 0.87
CA ARG A 147 -15.29 -25.25 1.86
C ARG A 147 -13.87 -24.73 1.60
N LYS A 148 -13.39 -24.81 0.37
CA LYS A 148 -12.06 -24.29 0.01
C LYS A 148 -11.99 -22.77 0.14
N ALA A 149 -13.05 -22.05 -0.20
CA ALA A 149 -13.15 -20.60 0.03
C ALA A 149 -12.95 -20.25 1.53
N LYS A 150 -13.65 -20.95 2.44
CA LYS A 150 -13.47 -20.78 3.89
C LYS A 150 -12.05 -21.11 4.35
N THR A 151 -11.45 -22.18 3.84
CA THR A 151 -10.06 -22.53 4.16
C THR A 151 -9.08 -21.44 3.69
N ALA A 152 -9.23 -20.92 2.47
CA ALA A 152 -8.39 -19.86 1.94
C ALA A 152 -8.47 -18.57 2.79
N MET A 153 -9.69 -18.19 3.19
CA MET A 153 -9.92 -17.06 4.10
C MET A 153 -9.26 -17.31 5.47
N ALA A 154 -9.43 -18.49 6.06
CA ALA A 154 -8.87 -18.82 7.37
C ALA A 154 -7.33 -18.82 7.36
N VAL A 155 -6.71 -19.33 6.30
CA VAL A 155 -5.25 -19.30 6.13
C VAL A 155 -4.75 -17.86 6.00
N SER A 156 -5.41 -17.03 5.18
CA SER A 156 -5.06 -15.61 5.03
C SER A 156 -5.13 -14.88 6.37
N LEU A 157 -6.21 -15.07 7.14
CA LEU A 157 -6.37 -14.46 8.47
C LEU A 157 -5.26 -14.90 9.45
N LYS A 158 -4.93 -16.20 9.47
CA LYS A 158 -3.85 -16.72 10.34
C LYS A 158 -2.50 -16.12 9.98
N LEU A 159 -2.19 -15.99 8.69
CA LEU A 159 -0.94 -15.37 8.22
C LEU A 159 -0.90 -13.88 8.56
N SER A 160 -2.00 -13.15 8.39
CA SER A 160 -2.10 -11.74 8.79
C SER A 160 -1.87 -11.56 10.30
N ILE A 161 -2.47 -12.40 11.14
CA ILE A 161 -2.27 -12.36 12.60
C ILE A 161 -0.81 -12.67 12.95
N LEU A 162 -0.23 -13.71 12.35
CA LEU A 162 1.17 -14.09 12.59
C LEU A 162 2.13 -12.95 12.19
N LEU A 163 1.88 -12.32 11.04
CA LEU A 163 2.65 -11.17 10.58
C LEU A 163 2.51 -9.98 11.53
N ALA A 164 1.29 -9.64 11.95
CA ALA A 164 1.05 -8.57 12.90
C ALA A 164 1.79 -8.80 14.23
N LEU A 165 1.74 -10.02 14.78
CA LEU A 165 2.50 -10.40 15.97
C LEU A 165 4.02 -10.27 15.74
N THR A 166 4.50 -10.69 14.58
CA THR A 166 5.92 -10.58 14.21
C THR A 166 6.36 -9.12 14.16
N VAL A 167 5.56 -8.24 13.55
CA VAL A 167 5.84 -6.80 13.48
C VAL A 167 5.83 -6.18 14.88
N VAL A 168 4.85 -6.51 15.72
CA VAL A 168 4.77 -6.00 17.12
C VAL A 168 6.00 -6.44 17.92
N VAL A 169 6.40 -7.71 17.83
CA VAL A 169 7.60 -8.22 18.50
C VAL A 169 8.85 -7.52 17.97
N ALA A 170 8.99 -7.39 16.64
CA ALA A 170 10.13 -6.71 16.02
C ALA A 170 10.24 -5.25 16.47
N LEU A 171 9.12 -4.54 16.59
CA LEU A 171 9.10 -3.16 17.10
C LEU A 171 9.39 -3.11 18.60
N ALA A 172 8.83 -4.02 19.41
CA ALA A 172 9.09 -4.04 20.85
C ALA A 172 10.58 -4.14 21.17
N PHE A 173 11.31 -5.02 20.47
CA PHE A 173 12.75 -5.22 20.69
C PHE A 173 13.65 -4.31 19.82
N GLY A 174 13.15 -3.83 18.67
CA GLY A 174 13.94 -3.15 17.64
C GLY A 174 13.57 -1.69 17.37
N HIS A 175 12.64 -1.09 18.12
CA HIS A 175 12.13 0.26 17.87
C HIS A 175 13.24 1.32 17.73
N ASN A 176 14.34 1.22 18.48
CA ASN A 176 15.45 2.17 18.41
C ASN A 176 16.17 2.12 17.05
N ILE A 177 16.45 0.92 16.55
CA ILE A 177 17.10 0.71 15.24
C ILE A 177 16.15 1.13 14.12
N TRP A 178 14.88 0.77 14.26
CA TRP A 178 13.85 1.12 13.31
C TRP A 178 13.65 2.63 13.21
N ALA A 179 13.52 3.34 14.33
CA ALA A 179 13.41 4.79 14.37
C ALA A 179 14.65 5.47 13.76
N ALA A 180 15.86 4.96 14.05
CA ALA A 180 17.10 5.48 13.49
C ALA A 180 17.20 5.31 11.96
N SER A 181 16.44 4.39 11.36
CA SER A 181 16.40 4.23 9.90
C SER A 181 15.67 5.38 9.19
N PHE A 182 14.84 6.12 9.92
CA PHE A 182 13.99 7.19 9.41
C PHE A 182 14.45 8.59 9.83
N THR A 183 15.25 8.71 10.88
CA THR A 183 15.73 9.99 11.40
C THR A 183 17.20 9.92 11.77
N ASN A 184 17.94 10.97 11.43
CA ASN A 184 19.36 11.09 11.76
C ASN A 184 19.60 11.93 13.03
N THR A 185 18.54 12.33 13.74
CA THR A 185 18.64 13.31 14.82
C THR A 185 18.58 12.64 16.19
N ALA A 186 19.69 12.74 16.93
CA ALA A 186 19.83 12.29 18.32
C ALA A 186 18.74 12.83 19.28
N SER A 187 17.99 13.87 18.89
CA SER A 187 16.90 14.48 19.67
C SER A 187 15.66 13.60 19.85
N ILE A 188 15.42 12.65 18.93
CA ILE A 188 14.24 11.77 19.01
C ILE A 188 14.45 10.67 20.07
N ILE A 189 15.67 10.15 20.17
CA ILE A 189 16.05 9.11 21.15
C ILE A 189 16.18 9.68 22.56
N SER A 190 16.63 10.93 22.72
CA SER A 190 16.74 11.56 24.03
C SER A 190 15.37 11.91 24.65
N ASN A 191 14.40 12.30 23.83
CA ASN A 191 13.06 12.69 24.31
C ASN A 191 12.15 11.49 24.61
N SER A 192 12.29 10.36 23.90
CA SER A 192 11.56 9.12 24.24
C SER A 192 12.00 8.51 25.57
N LEU A 193 13.23 8.80 26.01
CA LEU A 193 13.75 8.41 27.33
C LEU A 193 13.34 9.40 28.43
N GLN A 194 12.99 10.64 28.09
CA GLN A 194 12.53 11.66 29.05
C GLN A 194 11.04 11.54 29.43
N SER A 195 10.23 10.80 28.67
CA SER A 195 8.83 10.52 29.00
C SER A 195 8.62 9.38 30.01
N HIS A 196 9.69 8.80 30.55
CA HIS A 196 9.66 8.10 31.83
C HIS A 196 10.29 8.97 32.93
N PRO A 197 9.61 10.03 33.41
CA PRO A 197 9.92 10.54 34.73
C PRO A 197 9.45 9.47 35.72
N SER A 198 10.42 8.92 36.43
CA SER A 198 10.21 8.20 37.68
C SER A 198 9.18 8.92 38.57
N PHE A 199 7.97 8.35 38.63
CA PHE A 199 7.11 8.25 39.81
C PHE A 199 6.22 7.02 39.65
#